data_AF-A0A815GJM5-F1
#
_entry.id   AF-A0A815GJM5-F1
#
_cell.length_a   1.000
_cell.length_b   1.000
_cell.length_c   1.000
_cell.angle_alpha   90.00
_cell.angle_beta   90.00
_cell.angle_gamma   90.00
#
_symmetry.space_group_name_H-M   'P 1'
#
loop_
_entity.id
_entity.type
_entity.pdbx_description
1 polymer ?
#
loop_
_entity_poly.entity_id
_entity_poly.type
_entity_poly.pdbx_seq_one_letter_code
_entity_poly.pdbx_strand_id
1 'polypeptide(L)'
;GRSNTDRGNNPKGYAPSHYEKVQMLLSDRFLGFFMVPGQGSWNYNFMGVRHDSNMKYDLMLSNPKEFYHEIHRPSHFLNFSNEEHPDTFTVDREDRLS
;
A
#
# COMPACT_ATOMS: atom_id res chain seq x y z
N GLY A 1 12.93 -3.99 23.76
CA GLY A 1 12.62 -4.17 22.33
C GLY A 1 13.34 -5.36 21.72
N ARG A 2 14.65 -5.26 21.49
CA ARG A 2 15.47 -6.26 20.76
C ARG A 2 15.34 -7.72 21.24
N SER A 3 15.33 -7.95 22.56
CA SER A 3 15.23 -9.30 23.13
C SER A 3 13.79 -9.78 23.36
N ASN A 4 12.79 -8.94 23.04
CA ASN A 4 11.39 -9.31 23.22
C ASN A 4 10.93 -10.18 22.06
N THR A 5 10.47 -11.39 22.36
CA THR A 5 9.90 -12.33 21.38
C THR A 5 8.37 -12.35 21.40
N ASP A 6 7.75 -11.77 22.44
CA ASP A 6 6.30 -11.70 22.58
C ASP A 6 5.73 -10.55 21.74
N ARG A 7 4.75 -10.87 20.90
CA ARG A 7 4.06 -9.92 19.99
C ARG A 7 2.67 -9.51 20.49
N GLY A 8 2.24 -10.00 21.66
CA GLY A 8 0.99 -9.60 22.28
C GLY A 8 1.01 -8.16 22.79
N ASN A 9 -0.16 -7.64 23.14
CA ASN A 9 -0.33 -6.24 23.57
C ASN A 9 0.33 -5.91 24.93
N ASN A 10 0.64 -6.92 25.75
CA ASN A 10 1.26 -6.71 27.06
C ASN A 10 2.47 -7.63 27.24
N PRO A 11 3.59 -7.36 26.54
CA PRO A 11 4.75 -8.23 26.56
C PRO A 11 5.44 -8.19 27.92
N LYS A 12 5.93 -9.35 28.37
CA LYS A 12 6.62 -9.49 29.65
C LYS A 12 7.80 -8.52 29.75
N GLY A 13 7.85 -7.76 30.84
CA GLY A 13 8.93 -6.81 31.10
C GLY A 13 8.79 -5.47 30.38
N TYR A 14 7.65 -5.18 29.74
CA TYR A 14 7.32 -3.83 29.29
C TYR A 14 7.37 -2.84 30.47
N ALA A 15 8.01 -1.69 30.23
CA ALA A 15 8.05 -0.58 31.17
C ALA A 15 7.95 0.76 30.40
N PRO A 16 7.26 1.78 30.93
CA PRO A 16 7.20 3.11 30.31
C PRO A 16 8.57 3.78 30.11
N SER A 17 9.60 3.35 30.86
CA SER A 17 10.98 3.81 30.72
C SER A 17 11.66 3.36 29.42
N HIS A 18 11.00 2.53 28.60
CA HIS A 18 11.52 2.11 27.30
C HIS A 18 11.36 3.15 26.19
N TYR A 19 10.67 4.26 26.45
CA TYR A 19 10.55 5.39 25.54
C TYR A 19 10.52 6.70 26.31
N GLU A 20 10.86 7.79 25.63
CA GLU A 20 10.78 9.14 26.16
C GLU A 20 9.99 10.03 25.20
N LYS A 21 9.30 11.04 25.74
CA LYS A 21 8.65 12.06 24.93
C LYS A 21 9.70 13.07 24.53
N VAL A 22 9.73 13.42 23.24
CA VAL A 22 10.61 14.45 22.69
C VAL A 22 9.76 15.56 22.06
N GLN A 23 10.30 16.78 22.03
CA GLN A 23 9.63 17.91 21.39
C GLN A 23 9.66 17.77 19.86
N MET A 24 8.54 18.04 19.20
CA MET A 24 8.41 18.06 17.76
C MET A 24 7.72 19.36 17.32
N LEU A 25 8.25 19.98 16.27
CA LEU A 25 7.73 21.24 15.72
C LEU A 25 7.33 21.02 14.27
N LEU A 26 6.17 21.56 13.89
CA LEU A 26 5.75 21.63 12.49
C LEU A 26 6.23 22.96 11.91
N SER A 27 6.73 22.93 10.67
CA SER A 27 7.21 24.13 9.99
C SER A 27 6.77 24.12 8.54
N ASP A 28 6.40 25.31 8.07
CA ASP A 28 6.14 25.68 6.69
C ASP A 28 7.36 26.32 6.01
N ARG A 29 8.47 26.51 6.73
CA ARG A 29 9.67 27.20 6.24
C ARG A 29 10.47 26.40 5.21
N PHE A 30 10.27 25.09 5.15
CA PHE A 30 10.97 24.19 4.23
C PHE A 30 10.02 23.07 3.79
N LEU A 31 10.21 22.62 2.55
CA LEU A 31 9.47 21.51 1.98
C LEU A 31 10.30 20.23 2.07
N GLY A 32 9.73 19.21 2.72
CA GLY A 32 10.25 17.84 2.62
C GLY A 32 9.88 17.21 1.28
N PHE A 33 10.42 16.02 1.03
CA PHE A 33 10.08 15.21 -0.13
C PHE A 33 9.83 13.76 0.29
N PHE A 34 9.22 12.98 -0.61
CA PHE A 34 8.96 11.56 -0.42
C PHE A 34 9.87 10.70 -1.30
N MET A 35 10.11 9.48 -0.85
CA MET A 35 10.68 8.41 -1.64
C MET A 35 9.74 7.21 -1.59
N VAL A 36 9.53 6.55 -2.72
CA VAL A 36 8.63 5.40 -2.86
C VAL A 36 9.39 4.22 -3.46
N PRO A 37 8.90 2.98 -3.33
CA PRO A 37 9.49 1.84 -4.03
C PRO A 37 9.59 2.10 -5.54
N GLY A 38 10.76 1.84 -6.12
CA GLY A 38 11.01 2.06 -7.54
C GLY A 38 10.18 1.16 -8.46
N GLN A 39 9.69 0.04 -7.94
CA GLN A 39 8.78 -0.87 -8.61
C GLN A 39 7.69 -1.32 -7.63
N GLY A 40 6.46 -1.45 -8.14
CA GLY A 40 5.33 -1.96 -7.38
C GLY A 40 4.71 -0.96 -6.41
N SER A 41 4.25 -1.48 -5.28
CA SER A 41 3.40 -0.78 -4.32
C SER A 41 4.14 -0.57 -3.01
N TRP A 42 3.98 0.58 -2.35
CA TRP A 42 4.40 0.73 -0.95
C TRP A 42 3.45 0.01 0.03
N ASN A 43 2.20 -0.26 -0.41
CA ASN A 43 1.14 -0.85 0.40
C ASN A 43 0.87 -2.31 -0.01
N TYR A 44 1.18 -3.25 0.88
CA TYR A 44 0.94 -4.68 0.67
C TYR A 44 -0.27 -5.22 1.43
N ASN A 45 -1.12 -4.38 2.04
CA ASN A 45 -2.28 -4.84 2.83
C ASN A 45 -3.26 -5.73 2.03
N PHE A 46 -3.48 -5.45 0.74
CA PHE A 46 -4.36 -6.28 -0.11
C PHE A 46 -3.61 -7.41 -0.85
N MET A 47 -2.29 -7.52 -0.64
CA MET A 47 -1.41 -8.49 -1.29
C MET A 47 -0.43 -9.09 -0.26
N GLY A 48 -0.91 -9.41 0.94
CA GLY A 48 -0.05 -9.81 2.06
C GLY A 48 0.86 -11.01 1.77
N VAL A 49 0.40 -11.96 0.95
CA VAL A 49 1.19 -13.12 0.50
C VAL A 49 2.39 -12.74 -0.38
N ARG A 50 2.39 -11.54 -0.97
CA ARG A 50 3.50 -11.02 -1.79
C ARG A 50 4.53 -10.23 -0.97
N HIS A 51 4.28 -9.99 0.32
CA HIS A 51 5.21 -9.32 1.20
C HIS A 51 6.12 -10.34 1.89
N ASP A 52 7.43 -10.18 1.71
CA ASP A 52 8.47 -11.01 2.34
C ASP A 52 9.41 -10.12 3.17
N SER A 53 9.83 -10.59 4.35
CA SER A 53 10.71 -9.80 5.23
C SER A 53 12.12 -9.58 4.67
N ASN A 54 12.55 -10.38 3.69
CA ASN A 54 13.83 -10.29 3.01
C ASN A 54 13.69 -9.68 1.60
N MET A 55 12.52 -9.12 1.26
CA MET A 55 12.28 -8.49 -0.04
C MET A 55 13.25 -7.32 -0.28
N LYS A 56 13.84 -7.30 -1.48
CA LYS A 56 14.67 -6.17 -1.94
C LYS A 56 13.82 -5.21 -2.76
N TYR A 57 14.07 -3.93 -2.61
CA TYR A 57 13.42 -2.87 -3.37
C TYR A 57 14.39 -1.72 -3.60
N ASP A 58 14.28 -1.08 -4.75
CA ASP A 58 14.91 0.21 -5.03
C ASP A 58 13.99 1.34 -4.59
N LEU A 59 14.52 2.56 -4.52
CA LEU A 59 13.74 3.76 -4.21
C LEU A 59 13.78 4.75 -5.36
N MET A 60 12.70 5.51 -5.51
CA MET A 60 12.59 6.64 -6.44
C MET A 60 11.98 7.86 -5.77
N LEU A 61 12.32 9.05 -6.27
CA LEU A 61 11.72 10.33 -5.84
C LEU A 61 10.34 10.48 -6.47
N SER A 62 9.29 10.32 -5.67
CA SER A 62 7.90 10.53 -6.07
C SER A 62 7.00 10.60 -4.84
N ASN A 63 5.78 11.09 -5.02
CA ASN A 63 4.75 11.08 -3.97
C ASN A 63 4.12 9.69 -3.82
N PRO A 64 3.82 9.24 -2.58
CA PRO A 64 3.11 7.99 -2.35
C PRO A 64 1.66 8.08 -2.86
N LYS A 65 1.17 6.98 -3.42
CA LYS A 65 -0.24 6.82 -3.78
C LYS A 65 -1.11 6.66 -2.54
N GLU A 66 -2.40 7.02 -2.63
CA GLU A 66 -3.37 6.89 -1.54
C GLU A 66 -3.56 5.43 -1.14
N PHE A 67 -3.94 5.16 0.11
CA PHE A 67 -4.08 3.79 0.62
C PHE A 67 -4.97 2.89 -0.27
N TYR A 68 -6.05 3.46 -0.81
CA TYR A 68 -6.94 2.83 -1.79
C TYR A 68 -6.67 3.34 -3.20
N HIS A 69 -5.41 3.40 -3.64
CA HIS A 69 -5.08 3.47 -5.07
C HIS A 69 -5.19 2.08 -5.74
N GLU A 70 -5.61 2.01 -7.00
CA GLU A 70 -5.87 0.75 -7.72
C GLU A 70 -4.66 -0.22 -7.74
N ILE A 71 -3.46 0.35 -7.88
CA ILE A 71 -2.17 -0.38 -7.86
C ILE A 71 -1.95 -1.20 -6.58
N HIS A 72 -2.59 -0.80 -5.47
CA HIS A 72 -2.48 -1.52 -4.19
C HIS A 72 -3.44 -2.71 -4.11
N ARG A 73 -4.46 -2.79 -4.98
CA ARG A 73 -5.53 -3.81 -4.94
C ARG A 73 -5.84 -4.43 -6.31
N PRO A 74 -4.84 -4.86 -7.10
CA PRO A 74 -5.03 -5.31 -8.48
C PRO A 74 -6.06 -6.45 -8.61
N SER A 75 -6.18 -7.32 -7.61
CA SER A 75 -7.19 -8.39 -7.59
C SER A 75 -8.63 -7.90 -7.73
N HIS A 76 -8.96 -6.70 -7.24
CA HIS A 76 -10.31 -6.14 -7.36
C HIS A 76 -10.66 -5.75 -8.81
N PHE A 77 -9.64 -5.52 -9.64
CA PHE A 77 -9.79 -5.08 -11.03
C PHE A 77 -9.53 -6.18 -12.05
N LEU A 78 -8.95 -7.31 -11.63
CA LEU A 78 -8.70 -8.47 -12.48
C LEU A 78 -9.88 -9.45 -12.55
N ASN A 79 -10.91 -9.28 -11.72
CA ASN A 79 -12.02 -10.23 -11.60
C ASN A 79 -13.08 -10.15 -12.72
N PHE A 80 -12.86 -9.35 -13.77
CA PHE A 80 -13.82 -9.19 -14.86
C PHE A 80 -13.63 -10.17 -16.03
N SER A 81 -12.59 -11.02 -15.99
CA SER A 81 -12.23 -11.93 -17.09
C SER A 81 -13.08 -13.21 -17.17
N ASN A 82 -13.98 -13.46 -16.21
CA ASN A 82 -14.76 -14.71 -16.15
C ASN A 82 -16.16 -14.62 -16.76
N GLU A 83 -16.58 -13.44 -17.22
CA GLU A 83 -17.89 -13.23 -17.87
C GLU A 83 -17.73 -12.65 -19.28
N GLU A 84 -16.80 -13.18 -20.08
CA GLU A 84 -16.99 -13.14 -21.53
C GLU A 84 -18.16 -14.08 -21.87
N HIS A 85 -19.38 -13.57 -21.73
CA HIS A 85 -20.48 -14.10 -22.53
C HIS A 85 -20.09 -13.83 -23.99
N PRO A 86 -19.91 -14.86 -24.85
CA PRO A 86 -19.71 -14.63 -26.27
C PRO A 86 -20.88 -13.81 -26.78
N ASP A 87 -20.60 -12.70 -27.45
CA ASP A 87 -21.55 -11.82 -28.11
C ASP A 87 -22.62 -12.62 -28.88
N THR A 88 -23.70 -13.00 -28.20
CA THR A 88 -24.85 -13.69 -28.79
C THR A 88 -26.13 -12.88 -28.67
N PHE A 89 -26.05 -11.67 -28.11
CA PHE A 89 -27.12 -10.68 -28.17
C PHE A 89 -26.53 -9.27 -28.34
N THR A 90 -26.05 -8.96 -29.54
CA THR A 90 -25.76 -7.57 -29.93
C THR A 90 -27.09 -6.81 -30.04
N VAL A 91 -27.43 -6.01 -29.04
CA VAL A 91 -28.47 -4.98 -29.17
C VAL A 91 -27.87 -3.89 -30.07
N ASP A 92 -28.57 -3.55 -31.15
CA ASP A 92 -28.13 -2.59 -32.17
C ASP A 92 -27.62 -1.30 -31.51
N ARG A 93 -26.30 -1.06 -31.57
CA ARG A 93 -25.64 0.06 -30.91
C ARG A 93 -25.24 1.09 -31.95
N GLU A 94 -26.15 2.03 -32.24
CA GLU A 94 -25.79 3.23 -33.00
C GLU A 94 -24.90 4.13 -32.13
N ASP A 95 -23.59 4.02 -32.27
CA ASP A 95 -22.62 4.89 -31.60
C ASP A 95 -22.44 6.19 -32.41
N ARG A 96 -23.24 7.21 -32.10
CA ARG A 96 -23.23 8.52 -32.78
C ARG A 96 -22.34 9.56 -32.10
N LEU A 97 -21.24 9.16 -31.48
CA LEU A 97 -20.28 10.09 -30.88
C LEU A 97 -18.86 9.57 -31.13
N SER A 98 -18.13 10.25 -32.04
CA SER A 98 -16.67 10.16 -32.18
C SER A 98 -16.00 11.36 -31.53
#